data_AF-A0A2D1STC7-F1
#
_entry.id   AF-A0A2D1STC7-F1
#
_cell.length_a   1.000
_cell.length_b   1.000
_cell.length_c   1.000
_cell.angle_alpha   90.00
_cell.angle_beta   90.00
_cell.angle_gamma   90.00
#
_symmetry.space_group_name_H-M   'P 1'
#
loop_
_entity.id
_entity.type
_entity.pdbx_description
1 polymer ?
#
loop_
_entity_poly.entity_id
_entity_poly.type
_entity_poly.pdbx_seq_one_letter_code
_entity_poly.pdbx_strand_id
1 'polypeptide(L)'
;MKKIIVGIIIVGILGIGIYLYYSEPTYSATDVLKRADFSVEEQTVEVTKFDLEVDGVLVPIELTDTTQKKMIKAFEKSKFKKDDSISFDNDYLMKITLNTGYFMFMDITGKRIAVEDNRGSYDRYLFEDDKFFSILEKAMTE
;
A
#
# COMPACT_ATOMS: atom_id res chain seq x y z
N MET A 1 39.25 -9.98 -28.51
CA MET A 1 37.85 -10.37 -28.24
C MET A 1 37.59 -10.74 -26.77
N LYS A 2 38.23 -11.76 -26.17
CA LYS A 2 37.97 -12.17 -24.76
C LYS A 2 38.08 -11.02 -23.72
N LYS A 3 39.10 -10.14 -23.82
CA LYS A 3 39.28 -9.00 -22.91
C LYS A 3 38.17 -7.92 -23.03
N ILE A 4 37.58 -7.75 -24.21
CA ILE A 4 36.50 -6.78 -24.46
C ILE A 4 35.19 -7.29 -23.84
N ILE A 5 34.92 -8.59 -23.98
CA ILE A 5 33.74 -9.24 -23.39
C ILE A 5 33.79 -9.16 -21.86
N VAL A 6 34.96 -9.42 -21.25
CA VAL A 6 35.14 -9.30 -19.80
C VAL A 6 34.94 -7.85 -19.32
N GLY A 7 35.42 -6.86 -20.07
CA GLY A 7 35.22 -5.44 -19.76
C GLY A 7 33.74 -5.03 -19.76
N ILE A 8 32.96 -5.47 -20.76
CA ILE A 8 31.52 -5.16 -20.86
C ILE A 8 30.74 -5.79 -19.71
N ILE A 9 31.08 -7.02 -19.30
CA ILE A 9 30.42 -7.70 -18.17
C ILE A 9 30.67 -6.94 -16.87
N ILE A 10 31.90 -6.48 -16.62
CA ILE A 10 32.24 -5.74 -15.40
C ILE A 10 31.50 -4.39 -15.35
N VAL A 11 31.47 -3.65 -16.46
CA VAL A 11 30.73 -2.38 -16.54
C VAL A 11 29.22 -2.60 -16.36
N GLY A 12 28.67 -3.69 -16.90
CA GLY A 12 27.28 -4.06 -16.71
C GLY A 12 26.94 -4.36 -15.24
N ILE A 13 27.78 -5.15 -14.56
CA ILE A 13 27.58 -5.50 -13.14
C ILE A 13 27.71 -4.25 -12.26
N LEU A 14 28.70 -3.39 -12.51
CA LEU A 14 28.87 -2.13 -11.77
C LEU A 14 27.70 -1.17 -12.01
N GLY A 15 27.21 -1.07 -13.25
CA GLY A 15 26.04 -0.26 -13.59
C GLY A 15 24.77 -0.72 -12.87
N ILE A 16 24.52 -2.03 -12.82
CA ILE A 16 23.39 -2.61 -12.09
C ILE A 16 23.56 -2.39 -10.57
N GLY A 17 24.77 -2.57 -10.04
CA GLY A 17 25.05 -2.36 -8.62
C GLY A 17 24.83 -0.91 -8.18
N ILE A 18 25.27 0.05 -8.98
CA ILE A 18 25.04 1.49 -8.74
C ILE A 18 23.55 1.81 -8.84
N TYR A 19 22.85 1.28 -9.85
CA TYR A 19 21.41 1.48 -10.01
C TYR A 19 20.60 0.97 -8.81
N LEU A 20 20.89 -0.24 -8.34
CA LEU A 20 20.25 -0.83 -7.15
C LEU A 20 20.61 -0.08 -5.86
N TYR A 21 21.81 0.49 -5.77
CA TYR A 21 22.23 1.29 -4.62
C TYR A 21 21.47 2.61 -4.49
N TYR A 22 21.13 3.24 -5.62
CA TYR A 22 20.39 4.51 -5.65
C TYR A 22 18.87 4.36 -5.78
N SER A 23 18.35 3.16 -6.04
CA SER A 23 16.90 2.93 -6.05
C SER A 23 16.34 2.99 -4.63
N GLU A 24 15.32 3.81 -4.42
CA GLU A 24 14.55 3.80 -3.18
C GLU A 24 13.97 2.40 -2.93
N PRO A 25 14.00 1.91 -1.68
CA PRO A 25 13.46 0.60 -1.35
C PRO A 25 11.96 0.57 -1.64
N THR A 26 11.54 -0.42 -2.43
CA THR A 26 10.14 -0.73 -2.63
C THR A 26 9.73 -1.85 -1.68
N TYR A 27 8.55 -1.69 -1.10
CA TYR A 27 7.98 -2.59 -0.10
C TYR A 27 6.83 -3.36 -0.75
N SER A 28 6.66 -4.61 -0.35
CA SER A 28 5.49 -5.44 -0.69
C SER A 28 4.39 -5.28 0.37
N ALA A 29 3.20 -5.79 0.06
CA ALA A 29 2.08 -5.78 1.01
C ALA A 29 2.40 -6.46 2.35
N THR A 30 3.22 -7.51 2.36
CA THR A 30 3.65 -8.20 3.59
C THR A 30 4.76 -7.48 4.35
N ASP A 31 5.49 -6.56 3.70
CA ASP A 31 6.42 -5.66 4.38
C ASP A 31 5.67 -4.52 5.07
N VAL A 32 4.61 -4.02 4.43
CA VAL A 32 3.69 -2.99 4.97
C VAL A 32 2.84 -3.56 6.10
N LEU A 33 2.14 -4.67 5.84
CA LEU A 33 1.32 -5.39 6.81
C LEU A 33 2.13 -6.54 7.40
N LYS A 34 2.87 -6.24 8.47
CA LYS A 34 3.79 -7.20 9.09
C LYS A 34 3.06 -8.50 9.44
N ARG A 35 3.53 -9.61 8.88
CA ARG A 35 2.98 -10.97 9.06
C ARG A 35 1.59 -11.18 8.47
N ALA A 36 1.19 -10.36 7.50
CA ALA A 36 -0.02 -10.60 6.72
C ALA A 36 0.06 -11.93 5.99
N ASP A 37 -1.03 -12.68 6.08
CA ASP A 37 -1.24 -13.90 5.32
C ASP A 37 -2.46 -13.73 4.41
N PHE A 38 -2.19 -13.50 3.13
CA PHE A 38 -3.22 -13.36 2.08
C PHE A 38 -3.77 -14.71 1.59
N SER A 39 -3.41 -15.83 2.22
CA SER A 39 -3.91 -17.16 1.86
C SER A 39 -5.03 -17.68 2.76
N VAL A 40 -5.43 -16.92 3.79
CA VAL A 40 -6.55 -17.29 4.67
C VAL A 40 -7.88 -17.35 3.91
N GLU A 41 -8.79 -18.21 4.36
CA GLU A 41 -10.08 -18.46 3.68
C GLU A 41 -11.00 -17.23 3.69
N GLU A 42 -11.10 -16.56 4.84
CA GLU A 42 -11.95 -15.40 5.03
C GLU A 42 -11.12 -14.12 5.02
N GLN A 43 -11.45 -13.23 4.10
CA GLN A 43 -10.78 -11.94 3.93
C GLN A 43 -11.81 -10.86 3.69
N THR A 44 -11.70 -9.75 4.41
CA THR A 44 -12.63 -8.62 4.28
C THR A 44 -11.90 -7.30 4.23
N VAL A 45 -12.55 -6.30 3.63
CA VAL A 45 -12.12 -4.90 3.67
C VAL A 45 -13.28 -4.06 4.13
N GLU A 46 -13.05 -3.31 5.18
CA GLU A 46 -13.95 -2.30 5.69
C GLU A 46 -13.32 -0.93 5.44
N VAL A 47 -14.07 0.00 4.85
CA VAL A 47 -13.62 1.38 4.66
C VAL A 47 -14.64 2.31 5.30
N THR A 48 -14.14 3.28 6.05
CA THR A 48 -14.96 4.28 6.72
C THR A 48 -14.39 5.67 6.43
N LYS A 49 -15.26 6.63 6.15
CA LYS A 49 -14.89 8.04 6.02
C LYS A 49 -15.02 8.75 7.37
N PHE A 50 -14.07 9.61 7.69
CA PHE A 50 -14.22 10.58 8.78
C PHE A 50 -15.09 11.75 8.30
N ASP A 51 -16.29 11.87 8.84
CA ASP A 51 -17.13 13.05 8.61
C ASP A 51 -16.89 14.08 9.73
N LEU A 52 -16.04 15.08 9.42
CA LEU A 52 -15.73 16.17 10.34
C LEU A 52 -16.83 17.23 10.40
N GLU A 53 -17.78 17.25 9.44
CA GLU A 53 -18.93 18.15 9.47
C GLU A 53 -20.03 17.63 10.41
N VAL A 54 -20.09 16.31 10.58
CA VAL A 54 -21.03 15.63 11.48
C VAL A 54 -20.26 15.00 12.65
N ASP A 55 -19.66 15.83 13.50
CA ASP A 55 -19.17 15.49 14.84
C ASP A 55 -18.29 14.20 14.91
N GLY A 56 -17.42 13.98 13.92
CA GLY A 56 -16.50 12.85 13.89
C GLY A 56 -17.16 11.50 13.64
N VAL A 57 -18.37 11.48 13.07
CA VAL A 57 -19.06 10.24 12.71
C VAL A 57 -18.27 9.48 11.65
N LEU A 58 -18.03 8.21 11.96
CA LEU A 58 -17.45 7.23 11.06
C LEU A 58 -18.55 6.72 10.11
N VAL A 59 -18.55 7.19 8.87
CA VAL A 59 -19.52 6.78 7.84
C VAL A 59 -18.96 5.59 7.05
N PRO A 60 -19.53 4.38 7.19
CA PRO A 60 -19.06 3.21 6.45
C PRO A 60 -19.33 3.39 4.95
N ILE A 61 -18.36 2.99 4.14
CA ILE A 61 -18.52 2.86 2.69
C ILE A 61 -18.90 1.40 2.43
N GLU A 62 -20.12 1.20 1.92
CA GLU A 62 -20.62 -0.14 1.61
C GLU A 62 -19.84 -0.73 0.43
N LEU A 63 -19.15 -1.86 0.69
CA LEU A 63 -18.37 -2.57 -0.31
C LEU A 63 -18.95 -3.95 -0.54
N THR A 64 -19.33 -4.26 -1.79
CA THR A 64 -19.73 -5.62 -2.16
C THR A 64 -18.58 -6.62 -1.93
N ASP A 65 -18.90 -7.88 -1.67
CA ASP A 65 -17.90 -8.97 -1.56
C ASP A 65 -16.95 -9.02 -2.76
N THR A 66 -17.47 -8.73 -3.95
CA THR A 66 -16.67 -8.71 -5.18
C THR A 66 -15.68 -7.55 -5.18
N THR A 67 -16.09 -6.37 -4.69
CA THR A 67 -15.23 -5.20 -4.54
C THR A 67 -14.16 -5.44 -3.49
N GLN A 68 -14.53 -5.96 -2.32
CA GLN A 68 -13.58 -6.29 -1.24
C GLN A 68 -12.49 -7.25 -1.73
N LYS A 69 -12.86 -8.34 -2.41
CA LYS A 69 -11.91 -9.31 -2.99
C LYS A 69 -10.97 -8.67 -4.03
N LYS A 70 -11.49 -7.77 -4.85
CA LYS A 70 -10.68 -7.03 -5.84
C LYS A 70 -9.69 -6.08 -5.16
N MET A 71 -10.12 -5.39 -4.11
CA MET A 71 -9.26 -4.49 -3.33
C MET A 71 -8.14 -5.25 -2.64
N ILE A 72 -8.42 -6.37 -1.95
CA ILE A 72 -7.40 -7.20 -1.30
C ILE A 72 -6.36 -7.68 -2.30
N LYS A 73 -6.81 -8.21 -3.45
CA LYS A 73 -5.92 -8.69 -4.51
C LYS A 73 -5.13 -7.57 -5.18
N ALA A 74 -5.67 -6.35 -5.24
CA ALA A 74 -4.93 -5.20 -5.72
C ALA A 74 -3.84 -4.84 -4.71
N PHE A 75 -4.21 -4.68 -3.43
CA PHE A 75 -3.29 -4.38 -2.33
C PHE A 75 -2.13 -5.39 -2.23
N GLU A 76 -2.44 -6.69 -2.26
CA GLU A 76 -1.45 -7.77 -2.22
C GLU A 76 -0.38 -7.63 -3.32
N LYS A 77 -0.80 -7.19 -4.51
CA LYS A 77 0.06 -7.05 -5.68
C LYS A 77 0.78 -5.72 -5.74
N SER A 78 0.35 -4.74 -4.96
CA SER A 78 0.91 -3.40 -4.98
C SER A 78 2.35 -3.36 -4.48
N LYS A 79 3.06 -2.36 -4.99
CA LYS A 79 4.37 -1.96 -4.50
C LYS A 79 4.24 -0.60 -3.82
N PHE A 80 5.02 -0.44 -2.77
CA PHE A 80 4.90 0.69 -1.87
C PHE A 80 6.24 1.38 -1.72
N LYS A 81 6.24 2.70 -1.63
CA LYS A 81 7.39 3.50 -1.22
C LYS A 81 7.11 4.10 0.13
N LYS A 82 8.08 4.02 1.04
CA LYS A 82 7.96 4.70 2.34
C LYS A 82 8.20 6.20 2.17
N ASP A 83 7.31 7.02 2.73
CA ASP A 83 7.35 8.48 2.59
C ASP A 83 6.98 9.19 3.91
N ASP A 84 7.99 9.46 4.72
CA ASP A 84 7.83 10.10 6.03
C ASP A 84 7.72 11.63 5.92
N SER A 85 7.86 12.21 4.73
CA SER A 85 8.04 13.66 4.53
C SER A 85 6.74 14.46 4.37
N ILE A 86 5.60 13.78 4.20
CA ILE A 86 4.36 14.42 3.76
C ILE A 86 3.29 14.45 4.85
N SER A 87 2.57 15.57 4.94
CA SER A 87 1.33 15.72 5.74
C SER A 87 0.31 14.70 5.28
N PHE A 88 -0.22 13.91 6.21
CA PHE A 88 -1.17 12.86 5.88
C PHE A 88 -2.57 13.32 6.27
N ASP A 89 -3.39 13.60 5.26
CA ASP A 89 -4.80 13.91 5.45
C ASP A 89 -5.56 12.59 5.62
N ASN A 90 -5.94 12.29 6.87
CA ASN A 90 -6.54 11.02 7.27
C ASN A 90 -8.07 11.02 7.06
N ASP A 91 -8.51 11.22 5.82
CA ASP A 91 -9.95 11.34 5.54
C ASP A 91 -10.70 10.01 5.65
N TYR A 92 -9.98 8.89 5.58
CA TYR A 92 -10.54 7.54 5.61
C TYR A 92 -9.76 6.61 6.53
N LEU A 93 -10.48 5.70 7.18
CA LEU A 93 -9.95 4.54 7.90
C LEU A 93 -10.29 3.28 7.11
N MET A 94 -9.31 2.43 6.90
CA MET A 94 -9.48 1.09 6.34
C MET A 94 -9.08 0.04 7.36
N LYS A 95 -9.81 -1.06 7.37
CA LYS A 95 -9.41 -2.30 8.02
C LYS A 95 -9.41 -3.42 6.99
N ILE A 96 -8.25 -4.05 6.77
CA ILE A 96 -8.17 -5.31 6.04
C ILE A 96 -8.11 -6.44 7.05
N THR A 97 -9.06 -7.37 6.99
CA THR A 97 -9.05 -8.59 7.81
C THR A 97 -8.45 -9.73 6.99
N LEU A 98 -7.34 -10.28 7.47
CA LEU A 98 -6.71 -11.50 6.97
C LEU A 98 -6.57 -12.49 8.15
N ASN A 99 -5.36 -13.00 8.43
CA ASN A 99 -5.04 -13.71 9.66
C ASN A 99 -5.24 -12.88 10.94
N THR A 100 -5.27 -11.56 10.82
CA THR A 100 -5.68 -10.59 11.86
C THR A 100 -6.25 -9.36 11.18
N GLY A 101 -6.82 -8.43 11.96
CA GLY A 101 -7.23 -7.11 11.46
C GLY A 101 -6.05 -6.15 11.38
N TYR A 102 -5.89 -5.49 10.22
CA TYR A 102 -4.89 -4.47 9.97
C TYR A 102 -5.59 -3.13 9.72
N PHE A 103 -5.41 -2.17 10.64
CA PHE A 103 -5.98 -0.83 10.54
C PHE A 103 -5.00 0.13 9.87
N MET A 104 -5.52 0.98 8.99
CA MET A 104 -4.73 1.92 8.21
C MET A 104 -5.53 3.19 7.98
N PHE A 105 -4.90 4.34 8.12
CA PHE A 105 -5.46 5.57 7.58
C PHE A 105 -5.15 5.68 6.10
N MET A 106 -6.04 6.31 5.35
CA MET A 106 -5.92 6.47 3.90
C MET A 106 -6.09 7.93 3.50
N ASP A 107 -5.18 8.37 2.64
CA ASP A 107 -5.28 9.58 1.82
C ASP A 107 -5.55 9.10 0.38
N ILE A 108 -6.82 9.14 -0.04
CA ILE A 108 -7.23 8.68 -1.38
C ILE A 108 -6.61 9.55 -2.46
N THR A 109 -6.50 10.86 -2.23
CA THR A 109 -6.03 11.83 -3.23
C THR A 109 -4.52 11.67 -3.46
N GLY A 110 -3.76 11.55 -2.38
CA GLY A 110 -2.32 11.27 -2.43
C GLY A 110 -1.98 9.82 -2.75
N LYS A 111 -2.98 8.92 -2.78
CA LYS A 111 -2.81 7.46 -2.95
C LYS A 111 -1.89 6.85 -1.91
N ARG A 112 -2.11 7.21 -0.64
CA ARG A 112 -1.24 6.84 0.47
C ARG A 112 -1.98 6.12 1.58
N ILE A 113 -1.24 5.33 2.34
CA ILE A 113 -1.69 4.70 3.59
C ILE A 113 -0.72 5.03 4.72
N ALA A 114 -1.25 5.12 5.94
CA ALA A 114 -0.47 5.15 7.17
C ALA A 114 -0.83 3.93 8.01
N VAL A 115 0.17 3.12 8.36
CA VAL A 115 0.00 1.86 9.09
C VAL A 115 0.72 1.99 10.44
N GLU A 116 0.05 1.59 11.52
CA GLU A 116 0.66 1.63 12.85
C GLU A 116 1.88 0.69 12.91
N ASP A 117 2.99 1.21 13.43
CA ASP A 117 4.21 0.44 13.66
C ASP A 117 4.24 -0.15 15.08
N ASN A 118 5.19 -1.05 15.34
CA ASN A 118 5.31 -1.73 16.63
C ASN A 118 5.75 -0.80 17.80
N ARG A 119 5.90 0.50 17.54
CA ARG A 119 6.39 1.51 18.49
C ARG A 119 5.30 2.56 18.79
N GLY A 120 4.09 2.39 18.27
CA GLY A 120 3.00 3.36 18.41
C GLY A 120 3.18 4.60 17.55
N SER A 121 4.03 4.52 16.51
CA SER A 121 4.14 5.50 15.43
C SER A 121 3.40 4.99 14.19
N TYR A 122 3.36 5.79 13.12
CA TYR A 122 2.80 5.36 11.84
C TYR A 122 3.87 5.39 10.75
N ASP A 123 4.05 4.26 10.07
CA ASP A 123 4.79 4.18 8.82
C ASP A 123 3.87 4.62 7.67
N ARG A 124 4.34 5.56 6.84
CA ARG A 124 3.56 6.09 5.70
C ARG A 124 4.06 5.51 4.40
N TYR A 125 3.13 5.07 3.56
CA TYR A 125 3.43 4.44 2.28
C TYR A 125 2.63 5.05 1.15
N LEU A 126 3.31 5.31 0.04
CA LEU A 126 2.74 5.67 -1.25
C LEU A 126 2.63 4.43 -2.12
N PHE A 127 1.49 4.22 -2.77
CA PHE A 127 1.33 3.16 -3.76
C PHE A 127 2.04 3.54 -5.07
N GLU A 128 2.79 2.61 -5.65
CA GLU A 128 3.39 2.80 -6.98
C GLU A 128 2.41 2.56 -8.13
N ASP A 129 1.32 1.83 -7.87
CA ASP A 129 0.22 1.61 -8.81
C ASP A 129 -1.09 2.24 -8.30
N ASP A 130 -2.01 2.48 -9.23
CA ASP A 130 -3.29 3.13 -8.93
C ASP A 130 -4.46 2.15 -8.75
N LYS A 131 -4.24 0.85 -8.97
CA LYS A 131 -5.33 -0.11 -9.15
C LYS A 131 -6.20 -0.24 -7.92
N PHE A 132 -5.58 -0.24 -6.74
CA PHE A 132 -6.29 -0.27 -5.46
C PHE A 132 -7.26 0.92 -5.34
N PHE A 133 -6.75 2.14 -5.53
CA PHE A 133 -7.55 3.37 -5.41
C PHE A 133 -8.61 3.49 -6.51
N SER A 134 -8.32 3.08 -7.75
CA SER A 134 -9.34 3.06 -8.81
C SER A 134 -10.52 2.13 -8.50
N ILE A 135 -10.29 1.01 -7.79
CA ILE A 135 -11.38 0.13 -7.34
C ILE A 135 -12.20 0.82 -6.25
N LEU A 136 -11.53 1.47 -5.29
CA LEU A 136 -12.17 2.19 -4.18
C LEU A 136 -13.01 3.37 -4.69
N GLU A 137 -12.42 4.23 -5.52
CA GLU A 137 -13.10 5.39 -6.12
C GLU A 137 -14.36 4.98 -6.89
N LYS A 138 -14.27 3.91 -7.68
CA LYS A 138 -15.41 3.37 -8.41
C LYS A 138 -16.53 2.94 -7.45
N ALA A 139 -16.18 2.25 -6.36
CA ALA A 139 -17.14 1.81 -5.35
C ALA A 139 -17.81 2.96 -4.60
N MET A 140 -17.17 4.13 -4.50
CA MET A 140 -17.74 5.31 -3.87
C MET A 140 -18.69 6.10 -4.78
N THR A 141 -18.70 5.81 -6.07
CA THR A 141 -19.54 6.49 -7.08
C THR A 141 -20.72 5.67 -7.58
N GLU A 142 -20.77 4.38 -7.21
CA GLU A 142 -21.87 3.45 -7.52
C GLU A 142 -22.99 3.54 -6.48
#